data_AF-A0A409WWC1-F1
#
_entry.id   AF-A0A409WWC1-F1
#
_cell.length_a   1.000
_cell.length_b   1.000
_cell.length_c   1.000
_cell.angle_alpha   90.00
_cell.angle_beta   90.00
_cell.angle_gamma   90.00
#
_symmetry.space_group_name_H-M   'P 1'
#
loop_
_entity.id
_entity.type
_entity.pdbx_description
1 polymer ?
#
loop_
_entity_poly.entity_id
_entity_poly.type
_entity_poly.pdbx_seq_one_letter_code
_entity_poly.pdbx_strand_id
1 'polypeptide(L)'
;MSNLHSQNEPILQENPARFVLFPIKYHEIWAFYKRAQACSWTVEEIDMAQDKHDWLRLDTNERKFILHILGFFAGSDGIVNENLVERFASEVQIPEA
;
A
#
# COMPACT_ATOMS: atom_id res chain seq x y z
N MET A 1 20.22 22.24 -1.34
CA MET A 1 20.14 22.40 0.14
C MET A 1 19.36 21.25 0.81
N SER A 2 19.36 20.02 0.27
CA SER A 2 18.51 18.92 0.75
C SER A 2 19.23 17.83 1.58
N ASN A 3 20.56 17.80 1.65
CA ASN A 3 21.29 16.65 2.21
C ASN A 3 21.67 16.72 3.70
N LEU A 4 21.25 17.76 4.43
CA LEU A 4 21.62 17.91 5.85
C LEU A 4 20.62 17.26 6.83
N HIS A 5 19.36 17.01 6.41
CA HIS A 5 18.36 16.38 7.29
C HIS A 5 18.46 14.85 7.32
N SER A 6 18.75 14.20 6.18
CA SER A 6 18.79 12.74 6.09
C SER A 6 19.87 12.08 6.96
N GLN A 7 20.94 12.80 7.31
CA GLN A 7 22.03 12.24 8.11
C GLN A 7 21.65 12.00 9.59
N ASN A 8 20.61 12.66 10.10
CA ASN A 8 20.20 12.54 11.50
C ASN A 8 18.92 11.73 11.70
N GLU A 9 18.27 11.28 10.61
CA GLU A 9 17.01 10.53 10.69
C GLU A 9 17.29 9.02 10.72
N PRO A 10 17.05 8.32 11.84
CA PRO A 10 17.44 6.92 12.00
C PRO A 10 16.81 5.95 10.98
N ILE A 11 15.62 6.26 10.46
CA ILE A 11 14.94 5.40 9.49
C ILE A 11 15.55 5.50 8.08
N LEU A 12 16.32 6.55 7.80
CA LEU A 12 16.95 6.80 6.48
C LEU A 12 18.45 6.46 6.46
N GLN A 13 19.02 6.08 7.61
CA GLN A 13 20.43 5.73 7.71
C GLN A 13 20.68 4.31 7.20
N GLU A 14 21.64 4.16 6.28
CA GLU A 14 22.05 2.85 5.77
C GLU A 14 22.40 1.89 6.91
N ASN A 15 21.90 0.66 6.81
CA ASN A 15 22.06 -0.35 7.85
C ASN A 15 22.75 -1.63 7.33
N PRO A 16 24.02 -1.53 6.89
CA PRO A 16 24.74 -2.65 6.28
C PRO A 16 24.96 -3.83 7.24
N ALA A 17 24.82 -3.60 8.55
CA ALA A 17 25.05 -4.61 9.58
C ALA A 17 23.82 -5.49 9.87
N ARG A 18 22.64 -5.18 9.31
CA ARG A 18 21.38 -5.88 9.63
C ARG A 18 20.68 -6.42 8.38
N PHE A 19 21.27 -7.48 7.83
CA PHE A 19 20.67 -8.22 6.71
C PHE A 19 19.51 -9.13 7.14
N VAL A 20 19.49 -9.54 8.41
CA VAL A 20 18.43 -10.41 8.97
C VAL A 20 17.46 -9.60 9.82
N LEU A 21 16.17 -9.92 9.72
CA LEU A 21 15.11 -9.21 10.43
C LEU A 21 15.24 -9.33 11.96
N PHE A 22 15.60 -10.52 12.46
CA PHE A 22 15.68 -10.77 13.89
C PHE A 22 17.06 -10.40 14.48
N PRO A 23 17.10 -9.89 15.73
CA PRO A 23 15.96 -9.59 16.61
C PRO A 23 15.20 -8.32 16.19
N ILE A 24 13.88 -8.29 16.42
CA ILE A 24 13.03 -7.12 16.13
C ILE A 24 13.43 -5.94 17.02
N LYS A 25 13.60 -4.76 16.43
CA LYS A 25 13.91 -3.50 17.10
C LYS A 25 12.66 -2.63 17.20
N TYR A 26 11.97 -2.43 16.09
CA TYR A 26 10.80 -1.54 15.98
C TYR A 26 9.50 -2.33 16.12
N HIS A 27 9.13 -2.64 17.36
CA HIS A 27 7.99 -3.52 17.68
C HIS A 27 6.64 -2.95 17.22
N GLU A 28 6.45 -1.64 17.29
CA GLU A 28 5.21 -1.00 16.83
C GLU A 28 5.04 -1.14 15.31
N ILE A 29 6.10 -0.86 14.55
CA ILE A 29 6.10 -1.00 13.08
C ILE A 29 5.87 -2.47 12.69
N TRP A 30 6.56 -3.40 13.36
CA TRP A 30 6.34 -4.83 13.17
C TRP A 30 4.90 -5.27 13.49
N ALA A 31 4.28 -4.70 14.52
CA ALA A 31 2.89 -4.97 14.85
C ALA A 31 1.93 -4.45 13.77
N PHE A 32 2.22 -3.30 13.14
CA PHE A 32 1.48 -2.81 11.98
C PHE A 32 1.62 -3.74 10.77
N TYR A 33 2.84 -4.19 10.46
CA TYR A 33 3.07 -5.20 9.41
C TYR A 33 2.26 -6.47 9.68
N LYS A 34 2.30 -6.99 10.91
CA LYS A 34 1.54 -8.19 11.29
C LYS A 34 0.02 -8.01 11.20
N ARG A 35 -0.47 -6.83 11.56
CA ARG A 35 -1.88 -6.48 11.38
C ARG A 35 -2.26 -6.43 9.90
N ALA A 36 -1.43 -5.82 9.05
CA ALA A 36 -1.66 -5.79 7.60
C ALA A 36 -1.62 -7.20 6.99
N GLN A 37 -0.65 -8.03 7.39
CA GLN A 37 -0.55 -9.43 6.97
C GLN A 37 -1.78 -10.25 7.36
N ALA A 38 -2.37 -9.99 8.53
CA ALA A 38 -3.59 -10.66 8.97
C ALA A 38 -4.84 -10.26 8.15
N CYS A 39 -4.76 -9.16 7.38
CA CYS A 39 -5.82 -8.68 6.51
C CYS A 39 -5.62 -9.09 5.03
N SER A 40 -4.81 -10.12 4.75
CA SER A 40 -4.60 -10.60 3.37
C SER A 40 -5.87 -11.27 2.82
N TRP A 41 -6.25 -10.92 1.60
CA TRP A 41 -7.33 -11.52 0.82
C TRP A 41 -6.94 -11.56 -0.66
N THR A 42 -7.56 -12.45 -1.45
CA THR A 42 -7.41 -12.48 -2.91
C THR A 42 -8.69 -12.09 -3.64
N VAL A 43 -8.57 -11.65 -4.89
CA VAL A 43 -9.71 -11.17 -5.69
C VAL A 43 -10.79 -12.26 -5.84
N GLU A 44 -10.38 -13.53 -5.90
CA GLU A 44 -11.27 -14.68 -5.99
C GLU A 44 -12.16 -14.89 -4.75
N GLU A 45 -11.83 -14.26 -3.61
CA GLU A 45 -12.66 -14.28 -2.41
C GLU A 45 -13.89 -13.37 -2.52
N ILE A 46 -13.96 -12.49 -3.53
CA ILE A 46 -15.10 -11.61 -3.77
C ILE A 46 -16.05 -12.27 -4.78
N ASP A 47 -17.24 -12.67 -4.33
CA ASP A 47 -18.30 -13.14 -5.20
C ASP A 47 -19.01 -11.96 -5.89
N MET A 48 -18.85 -11.86 -7.22
CA MET A 48 -19.48 -10.83 -8.06
C MET A 48 -20.68 -11.35 -8.88
N ALA A 49 -21.19 -12.55 -8.58
CA ALA A 49 -22.22 -13.20 -9.41
C ALA A 49 -23.52 -12.38 -9.50
N GLN A 50 -23.91 -11.71 -8.40
CA GLN A 50 -25.14 -10.91 -8.34
C GLN A 50 -24.96 -9.49 -8.89
N ASP A 51 -23.75 -8.93 -8.80
CA ASP A 51 -23.45 -7.55 -9.20
C ASP A 51 -23.84 -7.25 -10.64
N LYS A 52 -23.70 -8.22 -11.54
CA LYS A 52 -24.13 -8.06 -12.94
C LYS A 52 -25.63 -7.80 -13.07
N HIS A 53 -26.45 -8.45 -12.25
CA HIS A 53 -27.90 -8.26 -12.27
C HIS A 53 -28.28 -6.89 -11.69
N ASP A 54 -27.62 -6.48 -10.60
CA ASP A 54 -27.87 -5.17 -9.99
C ASP A 54 -27.38 -4.03 -10.87
N TRP A 55 -26.25 -4.19 -11.57
CA TRP A 55 -25.73 -3.24 -12.55
C TRP A 55 -26.74 -2.89 -13.66
N LEU A 56 -27.52 -3.87 -14.11
CA LEU A 56 -28.54 -3.69 -15.14
C LEU A 56 -29.78 -2.94 -14.63
N ARG A 57 -30.02 -2.94 -13.31
CA ARG A 57 -31.16 -2.24 -12.67
C ARG A 57 -30.91 -0.76 -12.45
N LEU A 58 -29.64 -0.36 -12.38
CA LEU A 58 -29.24 1.04 -12.22
C LEU A 58 -29.66 1.89 -13.41
N ASP A 59 -29.86 3.18 -13.17
CA ASP A 59 -30.04 4.16 -14.23
C ASP A 59 -28.70 4.59 -14.86
N THR A 60 -28.78 5.40 -15.92
CA THR A 60 -27.59 5.87 -16.65
C THR A 60 -26.69 6.78 -15.80
N ASN A 61 -27.27 7.61 -14.93
CA ASN A 61 -26.51 8.53 -14.08
C ASN A 61 -25.78 7.76 -12.96
N GLU A 62 -26.45 6.79 -12.33
CA GLU A 62 -25.86 5.92 -11.31
C GLU A 62 -24.68 5.12 -11.88
N ARG A 63 -24.86 4.47 -13.05
CA ARG A 63 -23.76 3.76 -13.72
C ARG A 63 -22.61 4.69 -14.07
N LYS A 64 -22.89 5.88 -14.61
CA LYS A 64 -21.85 6.85 -14.97
C LYS A 64 -21.07 7.31 -13.74
N PHE A 65 -21.75 7.53 -12.62
CA PHE A 65 -21.11 7.89 -11.35
C PHE A 65 -20.17 6.79 -10.86
N ILE A 66 -20.65 5.54 -10.81
CA ILE A 66 -19.84 4.40 -10.39
C ILE A 66 -18.64 4.19 -11.32
N LEU A 67 -18.84 4.28 -12.65
CA LEU A 67 -17.74 4.15 -13.62
C LEU A 67 -16.65 5.22 -13.43
N HIS A 68 -17.02 6.46 -13.12
CA HIS A 68 -16.02 7.50 -12.82
C HIS A 68 -15.21 7.17 -11.57
N ILE A 69 -15.86 6.65 -10.52
CA ILE A 69 -15.17 6.25 -9.29
C ILE A 69 -14.23 5.07 -9.58
N LEU A 70 -14.69 4.05 -10.32
CA LEU A 70 -13.85 2.91 -10.70
C LEU A 70 -12.67 3.35 -11.56
N GLY A 71 -12.89 4.26 -12.51
CA GLY A 71 -11.83 4.81 -13.35
C GLY A 71 -10.79 5.62 -12.55
N PHE A 72 -11.22 6.36 -11.53
CA PHE A 72 -10.31 7.04 -10.60
C PHE A 72 -9.43 6.05 -9.83
N PHE A 73 -10.05 5.04 -9.20
CA PHE A 73 -9.31 4.06 -8.41
C PHE A 73 -8.33 3.24 -9.25
N ALA A 74 -8.77 2.75 -10.43
CA ALA A 74 -7.93 2.00 -11.36
C ALA A 74 -6.64 2.76 -11.76
N GLY A 75 -6.66 4.09 -11.80
CA GLY A 75 -5.47 4.91 -12.04
C GLY A 75 -4.69 5.25 -10.76
N SER A 76 -5.39 5.58 -9.67
CA SER A 76 -4.75 6.06 -8.44
C SER A 76 -3.90 5.00 -7.76
N ASP A 77 -4.33 3.73 -7.79
CA ASP A 77 -3.59 2.62 -7.17
C ASP A 77 -2.17 2.49 -7.74
N GLY A 78 -2.01 2.69 -9.05
CA GLY A 78 -0.72 2.66 -9.72
C GLY A 78 0.23 3.78 -9.26
N ILE A 79 -0.29 5.01 -9.13
CA ILE A 79 0.50 6.18 -8.71
C ILE A 79 1.01 6.01 -7.28
N VAL A 80 0.15 5.49 -6.39
CA VAL A 80 0.55 5.21 -5.00
C VAL A 80 1.62 4.12 -4.98
N ASN A 81 1.43 3.03 -5.73
CA ASN A 81 2.38 1.93 -5.74
C ASN A 81 3.76 2.33 -6.30
N GLU A 82 3.79 3.18 -7.34
CA GLU A 82 5.04 3.76 -7.88
C GLU A 82 5.79 4.54 -6.79
N ASN A 83 5.08 5.39 -6.04
CA ASN A 83 5.69 6.14 -4.95
C ASN A 83 6.22 5.24 -3.82
N LEU A 84 5.45 4.22 -3.45
CA LEU A 84 5.84 3.26 -2.42
C LEU A 84 7.12 2.51 -2.80
N VAL A 85 7.21 2.02 -4.04
CA VAL A 85 8.35 1.21 -4.50
C VAL A 85 9.57 2.07 -4.80
N GLU A 86 9.42 3.12 -5.61
CA GLU A 86 10.56 3.89 -6.10
C GLU A 86 11.16 4.81 -5.04
N ARG A 87 10.36 5.25 -4.06
CA ARG A 87 10.81 6.20 -3.04
C ARG A 87 10.82 5.56 -1.67
N PHE A 88 9.67 5.23 -1.09
CA PHE A 88 9.63 4.82 0.33
C PHE A 88 10.37 3.52 0.63
N ALA A 89 10.15 2.46 -0.16
CA ALA A 89 10.83 1.18 0.01
C ALA A 89 12.33 1.25 -0.28
N SER A 90 12.77 2.25 -1.05
CA SER A 90 14.18 2.46 -1.37
C SER A 90 14.90 3.36 -0.35
N GLU A 91 14.21 4.38 0.17
CA GLU A 91 14.77 5.36 1.10
C GLU A 91 14.75 4.86 2.55
N VAL A 92 13.72 4.13 2.97
CA VAL A 92 13.59 3.59 4.34
C VAL A 92 14.50 2.37 4.51
N GLN A 93 15.38 2.41 5.52
CA GLN A 93 16.44 1.42 5.72
C GLN A 93 16.17 0.42 6.86
N ILE A 94 15.04 0.57 7.56
CA ILE A 94 14.68 -0.32 8.67
C ILE A 94 13.86 -1.51 8.16
N PRO A 95 14.26 -2.76 8.42
CA PRO A 95 13.63 -3.94 7.81
C PRO A 95 12.22 -4.26 8.33
N GLU A 96 11.76 -3.62 9.41
CA GLU A 96 10.40 -3.76 9.91
C GLU A 96 9.37 -2.92 9.16
N ALA A 97 9.78 -1.89 8.43
CA ALA A 97 8.92 -0.99 7.66
C ALA A 97 8.80 -1.46 6.21
#